data_AF-A0A6G7X886-F1
#
_entry.id   AF-A0A6G7X886-F1
#
_cell.length_a   1.000
_cell.length_b   1.000
_cell.length_c   1.000
_cell.angle_alpha   90.00
_cell.angle_beta   90.00
_cell.angle_gamma   90.00
#
_symmetry.space_group_name_H-M   'P 1'
#
loop_
_entity.id
_entity.type
_entity.pdbx_description
1 polymer ?
#
loop_
_entity_poly.entity_id
_entity_poly.type
_entity_poly.pdbx_seq_one_letter_code
_entity_poly.pdbx_strand_id
1 'polypeptide(L)'
;MKILYILMLCLYTTSMYSQTSKGISGNETYLFEKATFTLYNYNSKAEVNTRVITDPGSVTPEDIFFQNVFRRAIINNGSLLYCTLPDEKDYAVKDDGVKLSALKAQVPFKDEKKEPTVGRVFSGQLEPYTMSVNGGVLTISVMYVYGDSRYPYTLEGKLVLTMIKQK
;
A
#
# COMPACT_ATOMS: atom_id res chain seq x y z
N MET A 1 30.38 -25.09 11.28
CA MET A 1 29.35 -24.02 11.23
C MET A 1 29.08 -23.59 9.79
N LYS A 2 28.42 -24.43 8.98
CA LYS A 2 27.98 -24.07 7.61
C LYS A 2 26.50 -24.40 7.34
N ILE A 3 25.88 -25.23 8.17
CA ILE A 3 24.49 -25.68 8.04
C ILE A 3 23.49 -24.63 8.57
N LEU A 4 23.91 -23.78 9.50
CA LEU A 4 23.05 -22.74 10.09
C LEU A 4 22.75 -21.57 9.14
N TYR A 5 23.61 -21.31 8.16
CA TYR A 5 23.39 -20.27 7.15
C TYR A 5 22.42 -20.71 6.03
N ILE A 6 22.29 -22.01 5.79
CA ILE A 6 21.37 -22.54 4.76
C ILE A 6 19.91 -22.45 5.25
N LEU A 7 19.67 -22.68 6.55
CA LEU A 7 18.33 -22.55 7.15
C LEU A 7 17.85 -21.10 7.24
N MET A 8 18.75 -20.14 7.47
CA MET A 8 18.44 -18.70 7.43
C MET A 8 18.11 -18.21 6.01
N LEU A 9 18.73 -18.80 4.98
CA LEU A 9 18.42 -18.43 3.59
C LEU A 9 17.02 -18.92 3.16
N CYS A 10 16.56 -20.08 3.65
CA CYS A 10 15.24 -20.61 3.32
C CYS A 10 14.07 -19.88 4.01
N LEU A 11 14.31 -19.27 5.19
CA LEU A 11 13.28 -18.50 5.91
C LEU A 11 13.05 -17.10 5.34
N TYR A 12 14.00 -16.56 4.56
CA TYR A 12 13.84 -15.28 3.86
C TYR A 12 13.24 -15.42 2.45
N THR A 13 13.14 -16.63 1.89
CA THR A 13 12.60 -16.83 0.54
C THR A 13 11.11 -17.11 0.47
N THR A 14 10.42 -17.33 1.60
CA THR A 14 8.97 -17.65 1.58
C THR A 14 8.04 -16.43 1.61
N SER A 15 8.58 -15.21 1.72
CA SER A 15 7.81 -13.98 1.47
C SER A 15 7.87 -13.50 0.02
N MET A 16 8.53 -14.24 -0.88
CA MET A 16 8.45 -14.00 -2.31
C MET A 16 7.08 -14.43 -2.85
N TYR A 17 6.20 -13.45 -3.00
CA TYR A 17 5.16 -13.37 -4.04
C TYR A 17 4.26 -14.60 -4.21
N SER A 18 3.29 -14.76 -3.32
CA SER A 18 2.04 -15.40 -3.73
C SER A 18 1.08 -14.33 -4.25
N GLN A 19 1.35 -13.83 -5.47
CA GLN A 19 0.33 -13.16 -6.27
C GLN A 19 -0.51 -14.27 -6.92
N THR A 20 -1.47 -14.83 -6.19
CA THR A 20 -2.44 -15.76 -6.77
C THR A 20 -3.37 -14.98 -7.70
N SER A 21 -3.01 -14.86 -8.97
CA SER A 21 -3.90 -14.34 -10.02
C SER A 21 -4.46 -15.51 -10.84
N LYS A 22 -5.79 -15.63 -10.89
CA LYS A 22 -6.42 -16.31 -12.03
C LYS A 22 -6.25 -15.36 -13.21
N GLY A 23 -5.56 -15.80 -14.27
CA GLY A 23 -5.13 -14.96 -15.41
C GLY A 23 -6.13 -13.88 -15.81
N ILE A 24 -5.74 -12.62 -15.59
CA ILE A 24 -6.54 -11.42 -15.87
C ILE A 24 -5.97 -10.77 -17.15
N SER A 25 -6.65 -10.92 -18.29
CA SER A 25 -6.24 -10.27 -19.53
C SER A 25 -6.80 -8.83 -19.62
N GLY A 26 -5.92 -7.83 -19.66
CA GLY A 26 -6.28 -6.41 -19.84
C GLY A 26 -5.95 -5.53 -18.62
N ASN A 27 -6.03 -4.21 -18.81
CA ASN A 27 -5.89 -3.24 -17.71
C ASN A 27 -7.23 -3.15 -16.97
N GLU A 28 -7.23 -3.49 -15.69
CA GLU A 28 -8.40 -3.37 -14.82
C GLU A 28 -8.20 -2.23 -13.83
N THR A 29 -9.14 -1.28 -13.81
CA THR A 29 -9.13 -0.17 -12.85
C THR A 29 -9.93 -0.56 -11.61
N TYR A 30 -9.35 -0.30 -10.45
CA TYR A 30 -9.95 -0.48 -9.13
C TYR A 30 -9.98 0.85 -8.40
N LEU A 31 -11.05 1.11 -7.66
CA LEU A 31 -11.27 2.33 -6.88
C LEU A 31 -11.33 2.03 -5.39
N PHE A 32 -10.87 2.97 -4.58
CA PHE A 32 -10.92 2.87 -3.12
C PHE A 32 -12.33 2.60 -2.61
N GLU A 33 -12.46 1.63 -1.72
CA GLU A 33 -13.70 1.31 -0.99
C GLU A 33 -13.49 1.49 0.52
N LYS A 34 -12.41 0.90 1.05
CA LYS A 34 -12.15 0.87 2.49
C LYS A 34 -10.68 0.63 2.79
N ALA A 35 -10.15 1.32 3.79
CA ALA A 35 -8.91 0.96 4.46
C ALA A 35 -9.19 0.59 5.92
N THR A 36 -8.51 -0.43 6.42
CA THR A 36 -8.56 -0.83 7.83
C THR A 36 -7.13 -0.94 8.34
N PHE A 37 -6.79 -0.15 9.35
CA PHE A 37 -5.50 -0.20 10.01
C PHE A 37 -5.68 -0.73 11.42
N THR A 38 -5.16 -1.93 11.67
CA THR A 38 -5.20 -2.57 12.98
C THR A 38 -3.82 -2.60 13.60
N LEU A 39 -3.75 -2.20 14.87
CA LEU A 39 -2.56 -2.22 15.69
C LEU A 39 -2.61 -3.40 16.64
N TYR A 40 -1.49 -4.11 16.74
CA TYR A 40 -1.30 -5.22 17.64
C TYR A 40 -0.08 -4.98 18.52
N ASN A 41 -0.09 -5.52 19.73
CA ASN A 41 1.15 -5.74 20.47
C ASN A 41 1.98 -6.77 19.69
N TYR A 42 3.21 -6.42 19.33
CA TYR A 42 4.05 -7.27 18.49
C TYR A 42 4.30 -8.65 19.09
N ASN A 43 4.42 -8.74 20.42
CA ASN A 43 4.75 -9.98 21.13
C ASN A 43 3.52 -10.85 21.38
N SER A 44 2.47 -10.28 21.99
CA SER A 44 1.28 -11.06 22.36
C SER A 44 0.29 -11.24 21.22
N LYS A 45 0.44 -10.47 20.13
CA LYS A 45 -0.52 -10.36 19.01
C LYS A 45 -1.92 -9.93 19.43
N ALA A 46 -2.06 -9.39 20.64
CA ALA A 46 -3.32 -8.81 21.10
C ALA A 46 -3.59 -7.51 20.34
N GLU A 47 -4.83 -7.35 19.86
CA GLU A 47 -5.28 -6.11 19.25
C GLU A 47 -5.26 -4.98 20.28
N VAL A 48 -4.70 -3.84 19.87
CA VAL A 48 -4.59 -2.62 20.67
C VAL A 48 -5.61 -1.59 20.20
N ASN A 49 -5.75 -1.43 18.89
CA ASN A 49 -6.68 -0.46 18.29
C ASN A 49 -6.94 -0.81 16.83
N THR A 50 -8.12 -0.48 16.32
CA THR A 50 -8.45 -0.57 14.91
C THR A 50 -9.06 0.75 14.43
N ARG A 51 -8.58 1.23 13.28
CA ARG A 51 -9.14 2.38 12.56
C ARG A 51 -9.68 1.92 11.21
N VAL A 52 -10.92 2.28 10.92
CA VAL A 52 -11.57 1.99 9.64
C VAL A 52 -11.82 3.31 8.92
N ILE A 53 -11.44 3.36 7.65
CA ILE A 53 -11.63 4.51 6.79
C ILE A 53 -12.43 4.08 5.57
N THR A 54 -13.56 4.74 5.35
CA THR A 54 -14.42 4.53 4.17
C THR A 54 -14.55 5.79 3.32
N ASP A 55 -14.27 6.96 3.89
CA ASP A 55 -14.16 8.20 3.12
C ASP A 55 -12.71 8.39 2.67
N PRO A 56 -12.42 8.34 1.35
CA PRO A 56 -11.09 8.62 0.87
C PRO A 56 -10.61 10.00 1.33
N GLY A 57 -11.43 11.05 1.31
CA GLY A 57 -11.01 12.42 1.64
C GLY A 57 -10.36 12.58 3.03
N SER A 58 -10.67 11.68 3.97
CA SER A 58 -10.08 11.64 5.31
C SER A 58 -8.63 11.15 5.38
N VAL A 59 -8.12 10.50 4.32
CA VAL A 59 -6.73 10.04 4.24
C VAL A 59 -5.86 11.19 3.74
N THR A 60 -4.96 11.66 4.60
CA THR A 60 -4.02 12.72 4.24
C THR A 60 -2.58 12.17 4.13
N PRO A 61 -1.70 12.77 3.31
CA PRO A 61 -0.32 12.31 3.14
C PRO A 61 0.54 12.36 4.42
N GLU A 62 0.11 13.11 5.44
CA GLU A 62 0.85 13.28 6.69
C GLU A 62 0.74 12.06 7.62
N ASP A 63 -0.31 11.24 7.47
CA ASP A 63 -0.43 9.98 8.22
C ASP A 63 0.44 8.91 7.55
N ILE A 64 1.59 8.64 8.16
CA ILE A 64 2.60 7.70 7.66
C ILE A 64 2.02 6.31 7.38
N PHE A 65 1.00 5.87 8.13
CA PHE A 65 0.43 4.53 7.96
C PHE A 65 -0.50 4.44 6.75
N PHE A 66 -1.01 5.58 6.28
CA PHE A 66 -1.92 5.65 5.15
C PHE A 66 -1.29 6.19 3.87
N GLN A 67 0.02 6.47 3.85
CA GLN A 67 0.73 6.85 2.61
C GLN A 67 0.59 5.80 1.50
N ASN A 68 0.47 4.51 1.88
CA ASN A 68 0.24 3.39 0.95
C ASN A 68 -1.25 3.12 0.65
N VAL A 69 -2.17 4.03 0.99
CA VAL A 69 -3.59 3.89 0.61
C VAL A 69 -3.78 4.36 -0.82
N PHE A 70 -4.18 3.45 -1.69
CA PHE A 70 -4.44 3.78 -3.09
C PHE A 70 -5.87 4.29 -3.26
N ARG A 71 -6.01 5.45 -3.90
CA ARG A 71 -7.29 5.99 -4.37
C ARG A 71 -7.80 5.22 -5.58
N ARG A 72 -6.88 4.91 -6.48
CA ARG A 72 -7.09 4.20 -7.73
C ARG A 72 -5.91 3.27 -7.95
N ALA A 73 -6.16 2.08 -8.47
CA ALA A 73 -5.14 1.12 -8.85
C ALA A 73 -5.48 0.55 -10.23
N ILE A 74 -4.47 0.41 -11.10
CA ILE A 74 -4.61 -0.27 -12.39
C ILE A 74 -3.79 -1.55 -12.32
N ILE A 75 -4.48 -2.68 -12.44
CA ILE A 75 -3.88 -4.02 -12.42
C ILE A 75 -3.82 -4.55 -13.84
N ASN A 76 -2.68 -5.15 -14.21
CA ASN A 76 -2.51 -5.86 -15.48
C ASN A 76 -1.87 -7.22 -15.20
N ASN A 77 -2.49 -8.30 -15.68
CA ASN A 77 -2.00 -9.68 -15.50
C ASN A 77 -1.65 -10.01 -14.03
N GLY A 78 -2.44 -9.48 -13.09
CA GLY A 78 -2.24 -9.70 -11.66
C GLY A 78 -1.13 -8.86 -11.01
N SER A 79 -0.51 -7.91 -11.73
CA SER A 79 0.50 -6.99 -11.20
C SER A 79 -0.03 -5.55 -11.14
N LEU A 80 0.36 -4.81 -10.11
CA LEU A 80 0.06 -3.37 -9.99
C LEU A 80 0.91 -2.57 -10.99
N LEU A 81 0.25 -1.87 -11.91
CA LEU A 81 0.90 -1.11 -12.98
C LEU A 81 0.88 0.41 -12.71
N TYR A 82 -0.25 0.92 -12.22
CA TYR A 82 -0.40 2.33 -11.84
C TYR A 82 -1.20 2.47 -10.55
N CYS A 83 -0.90 3.51 -9.78
CA CYS A 83 -1.68 3.87 -8.60
C CYS A 83 -1.83 5.38 -8.46
N THR A 84 -2.93 5.80 -7.85
CA THR A 84 -3.12 7.17 -7.36
C THR A 84 -3.01 7.14 -5.84
N LEU A 85 -2.16 7.98 -5.26
CA LEU A 85 -1.87 8.01 -3.82
C LEU A 85 -2.66 9.12 -3.11
N PRO A 86 -2.58 9.24 -1.77
CA PRO A 86 -3.33 10.27 -1.03
C PRO A 86 -2.96 11.71 -1.38
N ASP A 87 -1.79 11.92 -2.01
CA ASP A 87 -1.36 13.23 -2.52
C ASP A 87 -2.01 13.59 -3.88
N GLU A 88 -2.99 12.80 -4.30
CA GLU A 88 -3.78 12.95 -5.54
C GLU A 88 -2.97 12.84 -6.83
N LYS A 89 -1.72 12.36 -6.76
CA LYS A 89 -0.88 12.14 -7.94
C LYS A 89 -0.94 10.72 -8.42
N ASP A 90 -0.78 10.59 -9.73
CA ASP A 90 -0.69 9.31 -10.42
C ASP A 90 0.77 8.88 -10.55
N TYR A 91 1.01 7.61 -10.26
CA TYR A 91 2.32 6.98 -10.31
C TYR A 91 2.27 5.73 -11.18
N ALA A 92 3.30 5.57 -12.00
CA ALA A 92 3.64 4.29 -12.59
C ALA A 92 4.41 3.46 -11.57
N VAL A 93 4.04 2.20 -11.43
CA VAL A 93 4.71 1.25 -10.56
C VAL A 93 5.72 0.45 -11.41
N LYS A 94 6.96 0.43 -10.95
CA LYS A 94 8.12 -0.15 -11.64
C LYS A 94 8.82 -1.13 -10.72
N ASP A 95 9.79 -1.86 -11.28
CA ASP A 95 10.65 -2.80 -10.56
C ASP A 95 9.82 -3.77 -9.70
N ASP A 96 8.94 -4.53 -10.37
CA ASP A 96 8.10 -5.58 -9.79
C ASP A 96 7.19 -5.15 -8.63
N GLY A 97 6.73 -3.90 -8.67
CA GLY A 97 5.76 -3.40 -7.70
C GLY A 97 6.35 -2.45 -6.66
N VAL A 98 7.66 -2.22 -6.67
CA VAL A 98 8.34 -1.58 -5.52
C VAL A 98 8.60 -0.09 -5.76
N LYS A 99 8.90 0.35 -7.00
CA LYS A 99 9.26 1.74 -7.26
C LYS A 99 8.13 2.54 -7.86
N LEU A 100 8.00 3.78 -7.42
CA LEU A 100 7.06 4.76 -7.92
C LEU A 100 7.75 5.76 -8.81
N SER A 101 7.24 5.92 -10.02
CA SER A 101 7.62 6.98 -10.94
C SER A 101 6.43 7.88 -11.12
N ALA A 102 6.51 9.11 -10.59
CA ALA A 102 5.46 10.11 -10.82
C ALA A 102 5.24 10.26 -12.33
N LEU A 103 3.98 10.11 -12.75
CA LEU A 103 3.61 10.51 -14.10
C LEU A 103 3.65 12.04 -14.09
N LYS A 104 4.49 12.64 -14.96
CA LYS A 104 4.50 14.10 -15.10
C LYS A 104 3.06 14.56 -15.25
N ALA A 105 2.62 15.44 -14.35
CA ALA A 105 1.27 15.97 -14.34
C ALA A 105 0.86 16.27 -15.79
N GLN A 106 -0.16 15.57 -16.28
CA GLN A 106 -0.84 16.08 -17.47
C GLN A 106 -1.25 17.50 -17.11
N VAL A 107 -0.88 18.43 -17.99
CA VAL A 107 -1.05 19.87 -17.86
C VAL A 107 -2.43 20.17 -17.24
N PRO A 108 -2.50 20.96 -16.17
CA PRO A 108 -3.74 21.18 -15.44
C PRO A 108 -4.77 21.87 -16.35
N PHE A 109 -6.03 21.43 -16.23
CA PHE A 109 -7.14 22.36 -16.38
C PHE A 109 -6.85 23.54 -15.43
N LYS A 110 -6.67 24.74 -15.98
CA LYS A 110 -6.70 26.02 -15.26
C LYS A 110 -7.87 26.00 -14.26
N ASP A 111 -7.77 26.43 -13.01
CA ASP A 111 -7.15 27.64 -12.48
C ASP A 111 -6.78 27.50 -10.99
N GLU A 112 -6.03 28.51 -10.55
CA GLU A 112 -5.80 28.98 -9.18
C GLU A 112 -4.51 28.57 -8.43
N LYS A 113 -3.75 29.62 -8.15
CA LYS A 113 -2.54 29.69 -7.34
C LYS A 113 -2.76 29.05 -5.97
N LYS A 114 -2.05 27.97 -5.69
CA LYS A 114 -1.60 27.66 -4.33
C LYS A 114 -0.10 27.48 -4.34
N GLU A 115 0.55 28.21 -3.45
CA GLU A 115 1.98 28.09 -3.17
C GLU A 115 2.34 26.63 -2.86
N PRO A 116 3.55 26.17 -3.24
CA PRO A 116 3.98 24.82 -2.92
C PRO A 116 4.19 24.72 -1.42
N THR A 117 3.22 24.16 -0.71
CA THR A 117 3.43 23.67 0.65
C THR A 117 4.53 22.62 0.53
N VAL A 118 5.60 22.76 1.33
CA VAL A 118 6.70 21.79 1.41
C VAL A 118 6.15 20.51 2.03
N GLY A 119 5.40 19.74 1.24
CA GLY A 119 4.98 18.40 1.57
C GLY A 119 6.19 17.49 1.53
N ARG A 120 6.34 16.63 2.54
CA ARG A 120 7.39 15.60 2.58
C ARG A 120 7.47 14.92 1.22
N VAL A 121 8.70 14.81 0.71
CA VAL A 121 9.02 14.03 -0.48
C VAL A 121 8.46 12.63 -0.27
N PHE A 122 7.46 12.25 -1.06
CA PHE A 122 7.06 10.86 -1.18
C PHE A 122 8.34 10.11 -1.62
N SER A 123 8.94 9.32 -0.73
CA SER A 123 10.03 8.44 -1.12
C SER A 123 9.46 7.61 -2.25
N GLY A 124 10.05 7.65 -3.44
CA GLY A 124 9.51 7.05 -4.67
C GLY A 124 9.50 5.52 -4.65
N GLN A 125 9.11 4.92 -3.53
CA GLN A 125 9.12 3.51 -3.21
C GLN A 125 7.85 3.20 -2.41
N LEU A 126 7.14 2.16 -2.82
CA LEU A 126 6.05 1.57 -2.05
C LEU A 126 6.63 0.69 -0.94
N GLU A 127 5.95 0.69 0.20
CA GLU A 127 6.22 -0.31 1.23
C GLU A 127 5.91 -1.71 0.71
N PRO A 128 6.64 -2.75 1.14
CA PRO A 128 6.34 -4.12 0.74
C PRO A 128 4.88 -4.48 1.03
N TYR A 129 4.17 -4.92 -0.01
CA TYR A 129 2.75 -5.26 0.09
C TYR A 129 2.46 -6.64 -0.48
N THR A 130 1.35 -7.22 -0.03
CA THR A 130 0.72 -8.38 -0.66
C THR A 130 -0.56 -7.95 -1.36
N MET A 131 -0.90 -8.61 -2.45
CA MET A 131 -2.08 -8.29 -3.25
C MET A 131 -2.83 -9.55 -3.66
N SER A 132 -4.16 -9.49 -3.63
CA SER A 132 -5.04 -10.54 -4.14
C SER A 132 -6.26 -9.95 -4.84
N VAL A 133 -6.71 -10.59 -5.92
CA VAL A 133 -7.93 -10.22 -6.63
C VAL A 133 -8.93 -11.37 -6.53
N ASN A 134 -10.13 -11.10 -6.01
CA ASN A 134 -11.21 -12.07 -5.90
C ASN A 134 -12.56 -11.42 -6.21
N GLY A 135 -13.28 -11.91 -7.21
CA GLY A 135 -14.65 -11.45 -7.50
C GLY A 135 -14.78 -9.95 -7.80
N GLY A 136 -13.79 -9.33 -8.45
CA GLY A 136 -13.77 -7.88 -8.71
C GLY A 136 -13.38 -7.03 -7.50
N VAL A 137 -12.97 -7.66 -6.40
CA VAL A 137 -12.39 -7.01 -5.23
C VAL A 137 -10.87 -7.18 -5.26
N LEU A 138 -10.17 -6.06 -5.22
CA LEU A 138 -8.73 -6.00 -5.02
C LEU A 138 -8.46 -5.77 -3.53
N THR A 139 -7.70 -6.66 -2.91
CA THR A 139 -7.22 -6.52 -1.54
C THR A 139 -5.72 -6.34 -1.54
N ILE A 140 -5.25 -5.28 -0.89
CA ILE A 140 -3.84 -4.99 -0.70
C ILE A 140 -3.58 -4.97 0.81
N SER A 141 -2.44 -5.49 1.25
CA SER A 141 -2.06 -5.45 2.66
C SER A 141 -0.61 -5.03 2.84
N VAL A 142 -0.38 -4.16 3.82
CA VAL A 142 0.94 -3.64 4.20
C VAL A 142 1.12 -3.85 5.70
N MET A 143 2.30 -4.31 6.08
CA MET A 143 2.66 -4.56 7.47
C MET A 143 3.76 -3.59 7.90
N TYR A 144 3.61 -3.04 9.11
CA TYR A 144 4.55 -2.11 9.71
C TYR A 144 4.96 -2.63 11.09
N VAL A 145 6.23 -2.51 11.44
CA VAL A 145 6.72 -2.76 12.80
C VAL A 145 7.35 -1.48 13.30
N TYR A 146 6.83 -0.92 14.39
CA TYR A 146 7.26 0.39 14.87
C TYR A 146 7.12 0.54 16.40
N GLY A 147 7.80 1.53 16.97
CA GLY A 147 7.69 1.91 18.37
C GLY A 147 6.87 3.18 18.55
N ASP A 148 6.13 3.27 19.66
CA ASP A 148 5.33 4.44 20.02
C ASP A 148 5.48 4.67 21.53
N SER A 149 5.82 5.90 21.93
CA SER A 149 6.13 6.22 23.33
C SER A 149 4.96 6.04 24.30
N ARG A 150 3.73 5.92 23.78
CA ARG A 150 2.54 5.62 24.59
C ARG A 150 2.48 4.16 25.06
N TYR A 151 3.26 3.27 24.44
CA TYR A 151 3.24 1.85 24.73
C TYR A 151 4.63 1.36 25.17
N PRO A 152 4.73 0.55 26.24
CA PRO A 152 6.00 0.01 26.70
C PRO A 152 6.50 -1.18 25.85
N TYR A 153 5.95 -1.39 24.65
CA TYR A 153 6.24 -2.52 23.77
C TYR A 153 6.17 -2.11 22.29
N THR A 154 6.82 -2.90 21.44
CA THR A 154 6.76 -2.76 19.97
C THR A 154 5.35 -3.04 19.46
N LEU A 155 4.94 -2.29 18.44
CA LEU A 155 3.66 -2.44 17.77
C LEU A 155 3.85 -3.09 16.39
N GLU A 156 2.86 -3.87 15.99
CA GLU A 156 2.67 -4.36 14.62
C GLU A 156 1.41 -3.70 14.04
N GLY A 157 1.57 -2.91 12.99
CA GLY A 157 0.47 -2.30 12.26
C GLY A 157 0.17 -3.09 10.99
N LYS A 158 -1.10 -3.43 10.77
CA LYS A 158 -1.58 -4.06 9.55
C LYS A 158 -2.57 -3.15 8.85
N LEU A 159 -2.18 -2.61 7.71
CA LEU A 159 -3.08 -1.91 6.80
C LEU A 159 -3.67 -2.93 5.82
N VAL A 160 -4.99 -3.01 5.74
CA VAL A 160 -5.73 -3.74 4.71
C VAL A 160 -6.54 -2.75 3.90
N LEU A 161 -6.24 -2.66 2.61
CA LEU A 161 -6.95 -1.84 1.65
C LEU A 161 -7.84 -2.74 0.79
N THR A 162 -9.11 -2.40 0.71
CA THR A 162 -10.10 -3.01 -0.19
C THR A 162 -10.48 -2.01 -1.26
N MET A 163 -10.45 -2.46 -2.52
CA MET A 163 -10.80 -1.67 -3.70
C MET A 163 -11.75 -2.47 -4.59
N ILE A 164 -12.68 -1.78 -5.25
CA ILE A 164 -13.68 -2.40 -6.13
C ILE A 164 -13.37 -2.08 -7.59
N LYS A 165 -13.51 -3.08 -8.44
CA LYS A 165 -13.34 -2.95 -9.89
C LYS A 165 -14.34 -1.93 -10.45
N GLN A 166 -13.83 -0.96 -11.21
CA GLN A 166 -14.65 -0.01 -11.95
C GLN A 166 -15.41 -0.75 -13.05
N LYS A 167 -16.74 -0.58 -13.09
CA LYS A 167 -17.63 -1.20 -14.08
C LYS A 167 -17.45 -0.60 -15.46
#